data_AF-A0A9P8LEU8-F1
#
_entry.id   AF-A0A9P8LEU8-F1
#
_cell.length_a   1.000
_cell.length_b   1.000
_cell.length_c   1.000
_cell.angle_alpha   90.00
_cell.angle_beta   90.00
_cell.angle_gamma   90.00
#
_symmetry.space_group_name_H-M   'P 1'
#
loop_
_entity.id
_entity.type
_entity.pdbx_description
1 polymer ?
#
loop_
_entity_poly.entity_id
_entity_poly.type
_entity_poly.pdbx_seq_one_letter_code
_entity_poly.pdbx_strand_id
1 'polypeptide(L)'
;MSKDEITHQLDPFFAECRAFVERRHEGLSRLLAVLARSFRLNLKAWLLGASEEFHWDRSSQLESFRGIIKELVSGVPHFTSEMVEKMGADLLTLSNIGVFVRDIKKDNYRGGRLTDFSASWTRLHVMLSFRESTGRALRAQKESFDEMIEGMT
;
A
#
# COMPACT_ATOMS: atom_id res chain seq x y z
N MET A 1 -21.10 4.66 -9.98
CA MET A 1 -19.89 5.36 -9.50
C MET A 1 -19.73 6.66 -10.24
N SER A 2 -19.42 7.74 -9.53
CA SER A 2 -19.10 9.04 -10.11
C SER A 2 -17.70 9.04 -10.75
N LYS A 3 -17.41 10.04 -11.58
CA LYS A 3 -16.09 10.22 -12.20
C LYS A 3 -14.99 10.38 -11.12
N ASP A 4 -15.28 11.14 -10.07
CA ASP A 4 -14.34 11.37 -8.97
C ASP A 4 -14.05 10.10 -8.18
N GLU A 5 -15.06 9.24 -7.96
CA GLU A 5 -14.88 7.94 -7.32
C GLU A 5 -13.97 7.02 -8.14
N ILE A 6 -14.14 7.00 -9.47
CA ILE A 6 -13.25 6.23 -10.37
C ILE A 6 -11.83 6.77 -10.28
N THR A 7 -11.65 8.09 -10.38
CA THR A 7 -10.33 8.72 -10.29
C THR A 7 -9.64 8.42 -8.96
N HIS A 8 -10.37 8.47 -7.84
CA HIS A 8 -9.81 8.14 -6.53
C HIS A 8 -9.44 6.66 -6.38
N GLN A 9 -10.18 5.76 -7.01
CA GLN A 9 -9.87 4.34 -6.95
C GLN A 9 -8.61 3.98 -7.74
N LEU A 10 -8.38 4.68 -8.86
CA LEU A 10 -7.19 4.50 -9.71
C LEU A 10 -5.95 5.28 -9.23
N ASP A 11 -6.09 6.14 -8.22
CA ASP A 11 -4.97 6.92 -7.70
C ASP A 11 -4.06 6.05 -6.80
N PRO A 12 -2.76 5.94 -7.11
CA PRO A 12 -1.83 5.13 -6.33
C PRO A 12 -1.69 5.59 -4.87
N PHE A 13 -1.84 6.89 -4.59
CA PHE A 13 -1.82 7.41 -3.23
C PHE A 13 -3.01 6.88 -2.42
N PHE A 14 -4.20 6.86 -3.01
CA PHE A 14 -5.39 6.35 -2.34
C PHE A 14 -5.39 4.82 -2.26
N ALA A 15 -4.76 4.11 -3.19
CA ALA A 15 -4.53 2.67 -3.07
C ALA A 15 -3.74 2.34 -1.80
N GLU A 16 -2.63 3.04 -1.58
CA GLU A 16 -1.81 2.83 -0.38
C GLU A 16 -2.54 3.24 0.91
N CYS A 17 -3.30 4.34 0.89
CA CYS A 17 -4.10 4.75 2.05
C CYS A 17 -5.21 3.73 2.39
N ARG A 18 -5.93 3.20 1.38
CA ARG A 18 -6.98 2.20 1.62
C ARG A 18 -6.42 0.90 2.17
N ALA A 19 -5.32 0.41 1.61
CA ALA A 19 -4.65 -0.79 2.13
C ALA A 19 -4.25 -0.63 3.62
N PHE A 20 -3.80 0.57 4.01
CA PHE A 20 -3.51 0.88 5.40
C PHE A 20 -4.76 0.88 6.31
N VAL A 21 -5.87 1.47 5.85
CA VAL A 21 -7.12 1.56 6.62
C VAL A 21 -7.71 0.17 6.88
N GLU A 22 -7.86 -0.66 5.85
CA GLU A 22 -8.41 -2.03 6.00
C GLU A 22 -7.62 -2.82 7.05
N ARG A 23 -6.29 -2.70 7.02
CA ARG A 23 -5.40 -3.35 7.98
C ARG A 23 -5.56 -2.85 9.42
N ARG A 24 -5.75 -1.53 9.61
CA ARG A 24 -5.91 -0.94 10.95
C ARG A 24 -7.19 -1.44 11.61
N HIS A 25 -8.26 -1.60 10.84
CA HIS A 25 -9.50 -2.19 11.33
C HIS A 25 -9.30 -3.63 11.84
N GLU A 26 -8.40 -4.38 11.21
CA GLU A 26 -8.13 -5.79 11.52
C GLU A 26 -6.97 -6.02 12.52
N GLY A 27 -6.38 -4.94 13.07
CA GLY A 27 -5.28 -5.05 14.04
C GLY A 27 -3.95 -5.56 13.48
N LEU A 28 -3.79 -5.60 12.15
CA LEU A 28 -2.65 -6.21 11.47
C LEU A 28 -1.44 -5.25 11.30
N SER A 29 -1.22 -4.40 12.32
CA SER A 29 -0.22 -3.32 12.33
C SER A 29 1.23 -3.76 12.09
N ARG A 30 1.52 -5.05 12.24
CA ARG A 30 2.83 -5.66 11.99
C ARG A 30 3.14 -5.97 10.52
N LEU A 31 2.13 -6.08 9.65
CA LEU A 31 2.31 -6.58 8.28
C LEU A 31 2.91 -5.56 7.30
N LEU A 32 2.85 -4.27 7.63
CA LEU A 32 3.30 -3.14 6.78
C LEU A 32 4.25 -2.21 7.51
N ALA A 33 5.13 -1.58 6.74
CA ALA A 33 6.00 -0.48 7.14
C ALA A 33 5.31 0.90 7.07
N VAL A 34 4.01 1.02 7.37
CA VAL A 34 3.26 2.26 7.08
C VAL A 34 2.52 2.75 8.31
N LEU A 35 2.71 4.05 8.62
CA LEU A 35 1.89 4.84 9.53
C LEU A 35 1.30 5.99 8.70
N ALA A 36 0.26 5.71 7.92
CA ALA A 36 -0.25 6.69 6.95
C ALA A 36 -0.96 7.84 7.69
N ARG A 37 -0.26 8.96 7.82
CA ARG A 37 -0.88 10.28 7.92
C ARG A 37 -0.65 10.95 6.58
N SER A 38 -1.73 11.22 5.85
CA SER A 38 -1.70 11.97 4.60
C SER A 38 -1.56 13.45 4.91
N PHE A 39 -0.51 14.11 4.40
CA PHE A 39 -0.34 15.56 4.59
C PHE A 39 -0.37 16.30 3.25
N ARG A 40 -0.94 17.51 3.28
CA ARG A 40 -0.74 18.56 2.28
C ARG A 40 0.28 19.53 2.84
N LEU A 41 1.56 19.32 2.54
CA LEU A 41 2.61 20.18 3.08
C LEU A 41 2.81 21.38 2.14
N ASN A 42 3.04 22.55 2.72
CA ASN A 42 3.66 23.68 2.01
C ASN A 42 5.18 23.48 2.11
N LEU A 43 5.86 23.29 0.98
CA LEU A 43 7.27 22.91 0.93
C LEU A 43 8.16 23.92 1.67
N LYS A 44 7.74 25.19 1.63
CA LYS A 44 8.40 26.30 2.30
C LYS A 44 8.28 26.20 3.83
N ALA A 45 7.12 25.82 4.36
CA ALA A 45 6.89 25.69 5.80
C ALA A 45 7.61 24.48 6.42
N TRP A 46 7.72 23.37 5.67
CA TRP A 46 8.43 22.17 6.12
C TRP A 46 9.95 22.37 6.17
N LEU A 47 10.53 23.01 5.14
CA LEU A 47 11.96 23.36 5.13
C LEU A 47 12.35 24.34 6.24
N LEU A 48 11.39 25.09 6.79
CA LEU A 48 11.59 26.08 7.85
C LEU A 48 11.30 25.55 9.27
N GLY A 49 11.01 24.26 9.44
CA GLY A 49 10.94 23.62 10.76
C GLY A 49 9.71 23.95 11.60
N ALA A 50 8.59 24.35 10.99
CA ALA A 50 7.36 24.64 11.73
C ALA A 50 6.73 23.35 12.31
N SER A 51 6.86 23.16 13.62
CA SER A 51 6.17 22.14 14.41
C SER A 51 4.86 22.70 14.96
N GLU A 52 3.76 22.65 14.22
CA GLU A 52 2.45 22.91 14.82
C GLU A 52 1.41 21.89 14.35
N GLU A 53 0.50 21.56 15.27
CA GLU A 53 -0.59 20.60 15.13
C GLU A 53 -1.38 20.85 13.84
N PHE A 54 -1.41 19.82 13.00
CA PHE A 54 -1.81 19.96 11.61
C PHE A 54 -3.30 19.66 11.42
N HIS A 55 -4.08 20.67 11.03
CA HIS A 55 -5.51 20.55 10.73
C HIS A 55 -5.74 20.17 9.25
N TRP A 56 -6.56 19.13 9.01
CA TRP A 56 -6.92 18.66 7.67
C TRP A 56 -7.99 19.56 7.03
N ASP A 57 -7.59 20.43 6.09
CA ASP A 57 -8.52 21.21 5.26
C ASP A 57 -8.52 20.70 3.80
N ARG A 58 -9.72 20.42 3.28
CA ARG A 58 -9.97 19.95 1.90
C ARG A 58 -10.21 21.11 0.91
N SER A 59 -10.26 22.36 1.39
CA SER A 59 -10.76 23.51 0.62
C SER A 59 -9.72 24.22 -0.25
N SER A 60 -8.42 24.09 0.03
CA SER A 60 -7.38 24.86 -0.67
C SER A 60 -6.85 24.15 -1.92
N GLN A 61 -7.14 24.71 -3.10
CA GLN A 61 -6.71 24.22 -4.43
C GLN A 61 -5.31 24.69 -4.89
N LEU A 62 -4.47 25.26 -4.02
CA LEU A 62 -3.14 25.75 -4.41
C LEU A 62 -2.02 24.81 -3.90
N GLU A 63 -1.18 24.35 -4.84
CA GLU A 63 0.19 23.82 -4.67
C GLU A 63 0.47 22.91 -3.45
N SER A 64 -0.40 21.96 -3.16
CA SER A 64 -0.16 20.98 -2.10
C SER A 64 0.46 19.69 -2.64
N PHE A 65 1.60 19.26 -2.11
CA PHE A 65 2.09 17.90 -2.34
C PHE A 65 1.44 16.91 -1.37
N ARG A 66 1.20 15.69 -1.85
CA ARG A 66 0.65 14.59 -1.05
C ARG A 66 1.80 13.73 -0.54
N GLY A 67 1.91 13.58 0.78
CA GLY A 67 2.92 12.75 1.42
C GLY A 67 2.31 11.64 2.27
N ILE A 68 3.00 10.50 2.36
CA ILE A 68 2.70 9.41 3.29
C ILE A 68 3.91 9.23 4.20
N ILE A 69 3.73 9.42 5.51
CA ILE A 69 4.75 9.08 6.49
C ILE A 69 4.74 7.56 6.70
N LYS A 70 5.92 6.95 6.74
CA LYS A 70 6.10 5.50 6.88
C LYS A 70 7.03 5.21 8.05
N GLU A 71 6.85 4.06 8.68
CA GLU A 71 7.79 3.58 9.69
C GLU A 71 9.08 3.19 8.97
N LEU A 72 10.21 3.74 9.39
CA LEU A 72 11.50 3.35 8.83
C LEU A 72 11.85 1.95 9.33
N VAL A 73 11.79 0.97 8.43
CA VAL A 73 12.24 -0.40 8.71
C VAL A 73 13.77 -0.43 8.64
N SER A 74 14.42 -0.40 9.81
CA SER A 74 15.88 -0.31 9.93
C SER A 74 16.57 -1.68 9.88
N GLY A 75 17.79 -1.74 9.35
CA GLY A 75 18.74 -2.85 9.61
C GLY A 75 18.37 -4.22 9.05
N VAL A 76 17.65 -4.31 7.93
CA VAL A 76 17.15 -5.60 7.43
C VAL A 76 18.06 -6.19 6.35
N PRO A 77 18.37 -7.51 6.40
CA PRO A 77 19.00 -8.22 5.30
C PRO A 77 18.18 -8.15 4.01
N HIS A 78 18.85 -8.33 2.86
CA HIS A 78 18.19 -8.57 1.58
C HIS A 78 17.18 -9.72 1.70
N PHE A 79 16.15 -9.72 0.85
CA PHE A 79 15.16 -10.80 0.79
C PHE A 79 15.86 -12.17 0.67
N THR A 80 15.54 -13.10 1.58
CA THR A 80 16.12 -14.45 1.61
C THR A 80 15.07 -15.52 1.29
N SER A 81 15.51 -16.72 0.92
CA SER A 81 14.59 -17.84 0.66
C SER A 81 13.73 -18.21 1.88
N GLU A 82 14.24 -18.01 3.10
CA GLU A 82 13.50 -18.21 4.35
C GLU A 82 12.31 -17.24 4.51
N MET A 83 12.35 -16.08 3.85
CA MET A 83 11.27 -15.08 3.89
C MET A 83 10.12 -15.39 2.93
N VAL A 84 10.31 -16.32 1.97
CA VAL A 84 9.30 -16.65 0.95
C VAL A 84 8.01 -17.14 1.60
N GLU A 85 8.10 -18.13 2.49
CA GLU A 85 6.91 -18.68 3.16
C GLU A 85 6.14 -17.60 3.93
N LYS A 86 6.87 -16.74 4.64
CA LYS A 86 6.30 -15.63 5.41
C LYS A 86 5.59 -14.61 4.51
N MET A 87 6.22 -14.21 3.41
CA MET A 87 5.61 -13.30 2.43
C MET A 87 4.33 -13.89 1.84
N GLY A 88 4.33 -15.19 1.51
CA GLY A 88 3.14 -15.89 1.03
C GLY A 88 1.99 -15.86 2.04
N ALA A 89 2.28 -16.12 3.32
CA ALA A 89 1.30 -16.04 4.40
C ALA A 89 0.76 -14.61 4.60
N ASP A 90 1.62 -13.60 4.49
CA ASP A 90 1.23 -12.19 4.60
C ASP A 90 0.32 -11.76 3.43
N LEU A 91 0.64 -12.18 2.20
CA LEU A 91 -0.18 -11.95 1.01
C LEU A 91 -1.57 -12.58 1.14
N LEU A 92 -1.65 -13.82 1.63
CA LEU A 92 -2.92 -14.50 1.90
C LEU A 92 -3.73 -13.76 2.95
N THR A 93 -3.09 -13.30 4.03
CA THR A 93 -3.74 -12.53 5.09
C THR A 93 -4.33 -11.24 4.54
N LEU A 94 -3.59 -10.50 3.71
CA LEU A 94 -4.06 -9.28 3.07
C LEU A 94 -5.23 -9.55 2.12
N SER A 95 -5.17 -10.62 1.34
CA SER A 95 -6.24 -10.99 0.43
C SER A 95 -7.54 -11.33 1.15
N ASN A 96 -7.47 -11.95 2.33
CA ASN A 96 -8.63 -12.26 3.16
C ASN A 96 -9.36 -11.00 3.64
N ILE A 97 -8.63 -9.90 3.86
CA ILE A 97 -9.21 -8.60 4.22
C ILE A 97 -9.50 -7.73 2.99
N GLY A 98 -9.43 -8.32 1.79
CA GLY A 98 -9.76 -7.65 0.53
C GLY A 98 -8.69 -6.71 0.00
N VAL A 99 -7.42 -6.89 0.38
CA VAL A 99 -6.26 -6.19 -0.19
C VAL A 99 -5.48 -7.15 -1.08
N PHE A 100 -5.41 -6.84 -2.37
CA PHE A 100 -4.71 -7.61 -3.39
C PHE A 100 -3.47 -6.84 -3.83
N VAL A 101 -2.31 -7.33 -3.44
CA VAL A 101 -1.01 -6.72 -3.75
C VAL A 101 -0.66 -7.02 -5.21
N ARG A 102 -0.34 -5.98 -5.98
CA ARG A 102 -0.05 -6.12 -7.42
C ARG A 102 1.42 -5.92 -7.76
N ASP A 103 2.20 -5.28 -6.89
CA ASP A 103 3.64 -5.05 -7.11
C ASP A 103 4.49 -5.98 -6.24
N ILE A 104 4.35 -7.29 -6.50
CA ILE A 104 5.08 -8.33 -5.75
C ILE A 104 6.51 -8.42 -6.27
N LYS A 105 7.45 -7.98 -5.44
CA LYS A 105 8.89 -7.98 -5.71
C LYS A 105 9.66 -8.20 -4.42
N LYS A 106 10.86 -8.78 -4.53
CA LYS A 106 11.78 -9.02 -3.41
C LYS A 106 12.07 -7.73 -2.62
N ASP A 107 12.28 -6.62 -3.34
CA ASP A 107 12.58 -5.31 -2.75
C ASP A 107 11.42 -4.71 -1.95
N ASN A 108 10.20 -5.16 -2.24
CA ASN A 108 8.96 -4.75 -1.57
C ASN A 108 8.63 -5.61 -0.35
N TYR A 109 9.54 -6.51 0.07
CA TYR A 109 9.39 -7.27 1.31
C TYR A 109 10.61 -7.07 2.20
N ARG A 110 10.45 -6.23 3.24
CA ARG A 110 11.55 -5.80 4.12
C ARG A 110 11.18 -5.99 5.58
N GLY A 111 12.05 -6.64 6.35
CA GLY A 111 11.88 -6.82 7.78
C GLY A 111 10.73 -7.75 8.11
N GLY A 112 10.39 -8.66 7.20
CA GLY A 112 9.19 -9.47 7.29
C GLY A 112 7.89 -8.67 7.13
N ARG A 113 7.95 -7.55 6.38
CA ARG A 113 6.80 -6.68 6.11
C ARG A 113 6.71 -6.37 4.61
N LEU A 114 5.49 -6.33 4.08
CA LEU A 114 5.24 -5.85 2.73
C LEU A 114 5.30 -4.31 2.71
N THR A 115 5.86 -3.77 1.63
CA THR A 115 5.97 -2.33 1.37
C THR A 115 5.46 -2.02 -0.03
N ASP A 116 5.09 -0.76 -0.24
CA ASP A 116 4.55 -0.22 -1.51
C ASP A 116 3.21 -0.84 -1.94
N PHE A 117 2.14 -0.13 -1.60
CA PHE A 117 0.77 -0.52 -1.94
C PHE A 117 0.18 0.34 -3.05
N SER A 118 1.02 1.12 -3.73
CA SER A 118 0.58 2.09 -4.74
C SER A 118 -0.15 1.43 -5.91
N ALA A 119 0.23 0.20 -6.28
CA ALA A 119 -0.45 -0.60 -7.30
C ALA A 119 -1.55 -1.53 -6.74
N SER A 120 -1.70 -1.63 -5.42
CA SER A 120 -2.58 -2.61 -4.80
C SER A 120 -4.05 -2.30 -5.04
N TRP A 121 -4.85 -3.34 -5.18
CA TRP A 121 -6.29 -3.21 -5.26
C TRP A 121 -6.91 -3.53 -3.91
N THR A 122 -7.91 -2.76 -3.54
CA THR A 122 -8.73 -3.03 -2.36
C THR A 122 -10.11 -3.51 -2.80
N ARG A 123 -10.92 -4.09 -1.92
CA ARG A 123 -12.25 -4.62 -2.25
C ARG A 123 -13.14 -3.64 -3.02
N LEU A 124 -13.00 -2.34 -2.74
CA LEU A 124 -13.72 -1.25 -3.42
C LEU A 124 -13.11 -0.80 -4.75
N HIS A 125 -12.06 -1.44 -5.26
CA HIS A 125 -11.36 -0.99 -6.46
C HIS A 125 -12.18 -1.25 -7.73
N VAL A 126 -12.28 -0.22 -8.59
CA VAL A 126 -13.11 -0.18 -9.79
C VAL A 126 -12.88 -1.40 -10.69
N MET A 127 -11.63 -1.84 -10.85
CA MET A 127 -11.33 -2.97 -11.72
C MET A 127 -11.92 -4.30 -11.23
N LEU A 128 -12.15 -4.46 -9.92
CA LEU A 128 -12.85 -5.63 -9.36
C LEU A 128 -14.36 -5.62 -9.65
N SER A 129 -14.91 -4.47 -10.01
CA SER A 129 -16.33 -4.34 -10.41
C SER A 129 -16.50 -4.46 -11.93
N PHE A 130 -15.52 -4.02 -12.72
CA PHE A 130 -15.67 -3.88 -14.18
C PHE A 130 -15.02 -4.99 -15.01
N ARG A 131 -13.89 -5.56 -14.59
CA ARG A 131 -13.07 -6.43 -15.46
C ARG A 131 -12.56 -7.68 -14.77
N GLU A 132 -12.07 -7.54 -13.54
CA GLU A 132 -11.56 -8.66 -12.75
C GLU A 132 -12.57 -9.07 -11.69
N SER A 133 -12.60 -10.35 -11.34
CA SER A 133 -13.27 -10.81 -10.13
C SER A 133 -12.22 -10.93 -9.02
N THR A 134 -12.66 -10.96 -7.76
CA THR A 134 -11.77 -11.29 -6.63
C THR A 134 -10.94 -12.56 -6.89
N GLY A 135 -11.56 -13.59 -7.48
CA GLY A 135 -10.86 -14.83 -7.85
C GLY A 135 -9.78 -14.64 -8.92
N ARG A 136 -9.99 -13.73 -9.88
CA ARG A 136 -8.95 -13.38 -10.87
C ARG A 136 -7.82 -12.56 -10.25
N ALA A 137 -8.13 -11.59 -9.40
CA ALA A 137 -7.12 -10.79 -8.70
C ALA A 137 -6.25 -11.66 -7.79
N LEU A 138 -6.85 -12.60 -7.06
CA LEU A 138 -6.14 -13.61 -6.27
C LEU A 138 -5.19 -14.47 -7.12
N ARG A 139 -5.67 -14.92 -8.28
CA ARG A 139 -4.86 -15.72 -9.20
C ARG A 139 -3.67 -14.93 -9.73
N ALA A 140 -3.91 -13.71 -10.22
CA ALA A 140 -2.85 -12.83 -10.71
C ALA A 140 -1.81 -12.51 -9.62
N GLN A 141 -2.25 -12.27 -8.39
CA GLN A 141 -1.34 -12.08 -7.25
C GLN A 141 -0.49 -13.33 -7.00
N LYS A 142 -1.09 -14.52 -7.04
CA LYS A 142 -0.36 -15.78 -6.89
C LYS A 142 0.66 -15.98 -8.01
N GLU A 143 0.26 -15.74 -9.26
CA GLU A 143 1.14 -15.83 -10.43
C GLU A 143 2.35 -14.89 -10.28
N SER A 144 2.14 -13.62 -9.91
CA SER A 144 3.25 -12.69 -9.66
C SER A 144 4.15 -13.12 -8.51
N PHE A 145 3.61 -13.79 -7.48
CA PHE A 145 4.42 -14.34 -6.39
C PHE A 145 5.24 -15.55 -6.83
N ASP A 146 4.66 -16.46 -7.61
CA ASP A 146 5.37 -17.62 -8.17
C ASP A 146 6.50 -17.16 -9.11
N GLU A 147 6.23 -16.21 -10.02
CA GLU A 147 7.22 -15.62 -10.93
C GLU A 147 8.39 -14.97 -10.17
N MET A 148 8.10 -14.27 -9.07
CA MET A 148 9.13 -13.69 -8.21
C MET A 148 10.03 -14.78 -7.59
N ILE A 149 9.47 -15.93 -7.20
CA ILE A 149 10.20 -17.06 -6.63
C ILE A 149 11.07 -17.73 -7.70
N GLU A 150 10.51 -18.00 -8.89
CA GLU A 150 11.24 -18.59 -10.02
C GLU A 150 12.43 -17.71 -10.43
N GLY A 151 12.29 -16.38 -10.37
CA GLY A 151 13.40 -15.45 -10.57
C GLY A 151 14.44 -15.42 -9.44
N MET A 152 14.38 -16.30 -8.43
CA MET A 152 15.42 -16.43 -7.40
C MET A 152 16.35 -17.63 -7.60
N THR A 153 15.93 -18.63 -8.37
CA THR A 153 16.70 -19.84 -8.65
C THR A 153 17.65 -19.64 -9.83
#